data_AF-A0A932NYV8-F1
#
_entry.id   AF-A0A932NYV8-F1
#
_cell.length_a   1.000
_cell.length_b   1.000
_cell.length_c   1.000
_cell.angle_alpha   90.00
_cell.angle_beta   90.00
_cell.angle_gamma   90.00
#
_symmetry.space_group_name_H-M   'P 1'
#
loop_
_entity.id
_entity.type
_entity.pdbx_description
1 polymer ?
#
loop_
_entity_poly.entity_id
_entity_poly.type
_entity_poly.pdbx_seq_one_letter_code
_entity_poly.pdbx_strand_id
1 'polypeptide(L)'
;MSASVTTKELRNSQVTDLERDVRAQQSLVAKLRMGIKLQKEKDSAKYKREKKTLARMMTVLTEKRETTTKSTKTTKKESSLSSSSSLSSPPKKSKISAPRS
;
A
#
# COMPACT_ATOMS: atom_id res chain seq x y z
N MET A 1 -1.97 13.89 14.48
CA MET A 1 -1.15 12.87 15.15
C MET A 1 0.03 12.54 14.27
N SER A 2 1.23 12.96 14.67
CA SER A 2 2.47 12.87 13.89
C SER A 2 3.46 11.90 14.54
N ALA A 3 2.98 10.72 14.91
CA ALA A 3 3.85 9.60 15.25
C ALA A 3 3.90 8.69 14.02
N SER A 4 5.10 8.44 13.50
CA SER A 4 5.33 7.49 12.42
C SER A 4 5.05 6.08 12.93
N VAL A 5 3.79 5.65 12.86
CA VAL A 5 3.36 4.32 13.29
C VAL A 5 4.18 3.27 12.54
N THR A 6 4.96 2.50 13.28
CA THR A 6 5.88 1.52 12.73
C THR A 6 5.15 0.22 12.43
N THR A 7 5.65 -0.55 11.46
CA THR A 7 5.08 -1.87 11.14
C THR A 7 5.11 -2.83 12.34
N LYS A 8 6.09 -2.68 13.24
CA LYS A 8 6.19 -3.48 14.47
C LYS A 8 5.05 -3.18 15.42
N GLU A 9 4.76 -1.91 15.67
CA GLU A 9 3.64 -1.48 16.51
C GLU A 9 2.31 -2.01 15.96
N LEU A 10 2.08 -1.89 14.64
CA LEU A 10 0.86 -2.39 13.99
C LEU A 10 0.66 -3.91 14.16
N ARG A 11 1.74 -4.69 14.13
CA ARG A 11 1.66 -6.15 14.31
C ARG A 11 1.28 -6.53 15.74
N ASN A 12 1.72 -5.74 16.72
CA ASN A 12 1.45 -5.98 18.13
C ASN A 12 0.04 -5.49 18.55
N SER A 13 -0.54 -4.52 17.85
CA SER A 13 -1.90 -4.00 18.12
C SER A 13 -2.98 -5.08 17.98
N GLN A 14 -4.04 -5.04 18.78
CA GLN A 14 -5.18 -5.95 18.62
C GLN A 14 -5.91 -5.72 17.28
N VAL A 15 -6.47 -6.78 16.68
CA VAL A 15 -7.16 -6.68 15.38
C VAL A 15 -8.31 -5.67 15.41
N THR A 16 -9.10 -5.68 16.49
CA THR A 16 -10.21 -4.74 16.70
C THR A 16 -9.76 -3.29 16.75
N ASP A 17 -8.60 -3.04 17.34
CA ASP A 17 -8.05 -1.69 17.50
C ASP A 17 -7.48 -1.23 16.16
N LEU A 18 -6.76 -2.12 15.49
CA LEU A 18 -6.25 -1.89 14.14
C LEU A 18 -7.39 -1.58 13.15
N GLU A 19 -8.54 -2.24 13.24
CA GLU A 19 -9.74 -1.93 12.44
C GLU A 19 -10.35 -0.56 12.74
N ARG A 20 -10.34 -0.13 14.00
CA ARG A 20 -10.78 1.22 14.38
C ARG A 20 -9.82 2.27 13.82
N ASP A 21 -8.53 2.03 13.97
CA ASP A 21 -7.50 2.94 13.49
C ASP A 21 -7.47 3.03 11.96
N VAL A 22 -7.67 1.92 11.24
CA VAL A 22 -7.81 1.93 9.77
C VAL A 22 -8.98 2.81 9.34
N ARG A 23 -10.14 2.70 9.99
CA ARG A 23 -11.32 3.55 9.68
C ARG A 23 -11.06 5.03 9.94
N ALA A 24 -10.39 5.35 11.05
CA ALA A 24 -9.99 6.73 11.36
C ALA A 24 -9.01 7.27 10.31
N GLN A 25 -8.02 6.46 9.92
CA GLN A 25 -7.02 6.83 8.93
C GLN A 25 -7.61 6.97 7.52
N GLN A 26 -8.57 6.13 7.13
CA GLN A 26 -9.33 6.28 5.89
C GLN A 26 -10.05 7.62 5.84
N SER A 27 -10.72 8.00 6.93
CA SER A 27 -11.43 9.27 7.05
C SER A 27 -10.47 10.46 6.95
N LEU A 28 -9.29 10.38 7.57
CA LEU A 28 -8.24 11.39 7.44
C LEU A 28 -7.76 11.54 5.99
N VAL A 29 -7.43 10.43 5.34
CA VAL A 29 -6.96 10.42 3.94
C VAL A 29 -8.03 10.96 2.99
N ALA A 30 -9.31 10.65 3.24
CA ALA A 30 -10.44 11.20 2.48
C ALA A 30 -10.56 12.71 2.66
N LYS A 31 -10.48 13.21 3.90
CA LYS A 31 -10.48 14.66 4.20
C LYS A 31 -9.33 15.38 3.50
N LEU A 32 -8.11 14.85 3.58
CA LEU A 32 -6.94 15.42 2.90
C LEU A 32 -7.10 15.41 1.37
N ARG A 33 -7.63 14.32 0.79
CA ARG A 33 -7.92 14.24 -0.64
C ARG A 33 -8.90 15.32 -1.07
N MET A 34 -9.97 15.54 -0.30
CA MET A 34 -10.95 16.58 -0.58
C MET A 34 -10.35 17.97 -0.41
N GLY A 35 -9.55 18.20 0.64
CA GLY A 35 -8.84 19.47 0.86
C GLY A 35 -7.90 19.83 -0.29
N ILE A 36 -7.15 18.86 -0.82
CA ILE A 36 -6.29 19.06 -1.99
C ILE A 36 -7.11 19.35 -3.25
N LYS A 37 -8.18 18.58 -3.50
CA LYS A 37 -9.06 18.79 -4.67
C LYS A 37 -9.71 20.16 -4.67
N LEU A 38 -10.11 20.65 -3.50
CA LEU A 38 -10.70 21.97 -3.31
C LEU A 38 -9.64 23.09 -3.18
N GLN A 39 -8.36 22.77 -3.39
CA GLN A 39 -7.21 23.68 -3.21
C GLN A 39 -7.12 24.37 -1.83
N LYS A 40 -7.83 23.82 -0.82
CA LYS A 40 -7.82 24.30 0.57
C LYS A 40 -6.61 23.78 1.36
N GLU A 41 -6.10 22.60 1.00
CA GLU A 41 -4.91 22.02 1.64
C GLU A 41 -3.77 21.89 0.63
N LYS A 42 -2.65 22.58 0.90
CA LYS A 42 -1.47 22.61 0.02
C LYS A 42 -0.48 21.47 0.29
N ASP A 43 -0.59 20.80 1.44
CA ASP A 43 0.35 19.75 1.84
C ASP A 43 0.02 18.39 1.19
N SER A 44 0.37 18.28 -0.09
CA SER A 44 0.29 17.02 -0.83
C SER A 44 1.24 15.94 -0.29
N ALA A 45 2.34 16.33 0.38
CA ALA A 45 3.29 15.39 0.95
C ALA A 45 2.70 14.68 2.17
N LYS A 46 1.94 15.39 3.01
CA LYS A 46 1.15 14.81 4.11
C LYS A 46 0.13 13.81 3.59
N TYR A 47 -0.66 14.13 2.56
CA TYR A 47 -1.57 13.16 1.94
C TYR A 47 -0.85 11.88 1.48
N LYS A 48 0.30 12.01 0.80
CA LYS A 48 1.09 10.86 0.36
C LYS A 48 1.60 10.02 1.53
N ARG A 49 2.08 10.66 2.62
CA ARG A 49 2.53 9.99 3.84
C ARG A 49 1.39 9.21 4.50
N GLU A 50 0.25 9.86 4.73
CA GLU A 50 -0.90 9.24 5.37
C GLU A 50 -1.49 8.10 4.55
N LYS A 51 -1.50 8.23 3.21
CA LYS A 51 -1.90 7.16 2.30
C LYS A 51 -0.97 5.94 2.39
N LYS A 52 0.34 6.16 2.50
CA LYS A 52 1.31 5.06 2.71
C LYS A 52 1.10 4.38 4.06
N THR A 53 0.85 5.14 5.12
CA THR A 53 0.52 4.59 6.43
C THR A 53 -0.74 3.73 6.37
N LEU A 54 -1.81 4.23 5.72
CA LEU A 54 -3.04 3.46 5.54
C LEU A 54 -2.79 2.13 4.82
N ALA A 55 -1.99 2.14 3.74
CA ALA A 55 -1.64 0.92 3.02
C ALA A 55 -0.95 -0.11 3.92
N ARG A 56 0.02 0.33 4.74
CA ARG A 56 0.70 -0.54 5.72
C ARG A 56 -0.28 -1.15 6.73
N MET A 57 -1.18 -0.34 7.28
CA MET A 57 -2.18 -0.80 8.23
C MET A 57 -3.10 -1.86 7.61
N MET A 58 -3.55 -1.64 6.38
CA MET A 58 -4.37 -2.61 5.65
C MET A 58 -3.61 -3.91 5.37
N THR A 59 -2.34 -3.84 4.96
CA THR A 59 -1.51 -5.04 4.77
C THR A 59 -1.39 -5.86 6.05
N VAL A 60 -1.06 -5.23 7.18
CA VAL A 60 -0.94 -5.94 8.47
C VAL A 60 -2.28 -6.53 8.90
N LEU A 61 -3.38 -5.81 8.68
CA LEU A 61 -4.72 -6.30 9.01
C LEU A 61 -5.07 -7.55 8.18
N THR A 62 -4.77 -7.55 6.88
CA THR A 62 -4.94 -8.73 6.01
C THR A 62 -4.04 -9.88 6.49
N GLU A 63 -2.76 -9.63 6.77
CA GLU A 63 -1.83 -10.63 7.33
C GLU A 63 -2.40 -11.27 8.60
N LYS A 64 -2.93 -10.46 9.53
CA LYS A 64 -3.49 -10.94 10.80
C LYS A 64 -4.78 -11.75 10.64
N ARG A 65 -5.61 -11.41 9.65
CA ARG A 65 -6.80 -12.19 9.30
C ARG A 65 -6.44 -13.52 8.63
N GLU A 66 -5.38 -13.54 7.82
CA GLU A 66 -4.87 -14.76 7.22
C GLU A 66 -4.23 -15.72 8.23
N THR A 67 -3.49 -15.20 9.22
CA THR A 67 -2.88 -16.06 10.25
C THR A 67 -3.94 -16.68 11.17
N THR A 68 -5.00 -15.95 11.52
CA THR A 68 -6.13 -16.49 12.28
C THR A 68 -6.91 -17.57 11.52
N THR A 69 -7.01 -17.45 10.19
CA THR A 69 -7.69 -18.46 9.36
C THR A 69 -6.82 -19.67 9.01
N LYS A 70 -5.48 -19.51 8.95
CA LYS A 70 -4.54 -20.63 8.73
C LYS A 70 -4.37 -21.52 9.96
N SER A 71 -4.59 -21.00 11.17
CA SER A 71 -4.56 -21.78 12.43
C SER A 71 -5.65 -22.85 12.52
N THR A 72 -6.71 -22.79 11.70
CA THR A 72 -7.78 -23.81 11.64
C THR A 72 -7.67 -24.74 10.42
N LYS A 73 -6.61 -24.62 9.61
CA LYS A 73 -6.47 -25.38 8.36
C LYS A 73 -5.13 -26.10 8.24
N THR A 74 -4.78 -26.89 9.25
CA THR A 74 -3.81 -27.98 9.08
C THR A 74 -4.55 -29.22 8.53
N THR A 75 -4.49 -29.41 7.22
CA THR A 75 -4.28 -30.68 6.47
C THR A 75 -4.91 -30.65 5.08
N LYS A 76 -4.10 -31.10 4.08
CA LYS A 76 -4.39 -31.29 2.64
C LYS A 76 -4.47 -29.96 1.85
N LYS A 77 -3.68 -29.70 0.81
CA LYS A 77 -3.06 -30.57 -0.21
C LYS A 77 -1.96 -29.80 -0.96
N GLU A 78 -0.90 -30.51 -1.36
CA GLU A 78 0.13 -30.09 -2.31
C GLU A 78 -0.42 -29.76 -3.71
N SER A 79 0.47 -29.14 -4.51
CA SER A 79 0.57 -29.11 -5.98
C SER A 79 -0.09 -27.96 -6.76
N SER A 80 0.75 -26.98 -7.14
CA SER A 80 1.01 -26.54 -8.54
C SER A 80 1.81 -25.21 -8.49
N LEU A 81 3.14 -25.21 -8.56
CA LEU A 81 3.96 -25.10 -9.77
C LEU A 81 3.55 -24.00 -10.78
N SER A 82 4.42 -22.98 -10.83
CA SER A 82 4.96 -22.24 -11.99
C SER A 82 4.09 -21.37 -12.90
N SER A 83 4.48 -20.08 -13.02
CA SER A 83 4.99 -19.44 -14.25
C SER A 83 5.25 -17.95 -13.93
N SER A 84 6.47 -17.40 -13.85
CA SER A 84 7.55 -17.22 -14.85
C SER A 84 7.07 -16.66 -16.20
N SER A 85 7.08 -15.34 -16.32
CA SER A 85 7.34 -14.56 -17.55
C SER A 85 7.14 -13.09 -17.20
N SER A 86 7.90 -12.11 -17.67
CA SER A 86 9.11 -12.05 -18.47
C SER A 86 9.49 -10.58 -18.49
N LEU A 87 10.79 -10.31 -18.42
CA LEU A 87 11.38 -9.01 -18.70
C LEU A 87 10.80 -8.39 -19.99
N SER A 88 10.38 -7.13 -19.95
CA SER A 88 10.38 -6.29 -21.15
C SER A 88 11.05 -4.96 -20.82
N SER A 89 12.33 -4.91 -21.16
CA SER A 89 13.14 -3.71 -21.20
C SER A 89 12.55 -2.67 -22.19
N PRO A 90 12.73 -1.37 -21.94
CA PRO A 90 12.22 -0.31 -22.81
C PRO A 90 13.01 -0.20 -24.13
N PRO A 91 12.37 0.07 -25.28
CA PRO A 91 13.08 0.30 -26.53
C PRO A 91 13.80 1.66 -26.54
N LYS A 92 15.01 1.62 -27.09
CA LYS A 92 16.00 2.69 -27.16
C LYS A 92 15.58 3.84 -28.09
N LYS A 93 15.93 5.04 -27.64
CA LYS A 93 16.07 6.33 -28.32
C LYS A 93 16.61 6.20 -29.77
N SER A 94 15.84 6.63 -30.78
CA SER A 94 16.35 6.92 -32.13
C SER A 94 16.51 8.43 -32.30
N LYS A 95 17.75 8.87 -32.43
CA LYS A 95 18.15 10.25 -32.74
C LYS A 95 18.43 10.26 -34.24
N ILE A 96 17.45 10.65 -35.05
CA ILE A 96 17.65 10.82 -36.50
C ILE A 96 18.25 12.21 -36.70
N SER A 97 19.56 12.26 -36.93
CA SER A 97 20.23 13.42 -37.52
C SER A 97 20.09 13.32 -39.04
N ALA A 98 19.44 14.30 -39.66
CA ALA A 98 19.42 14.45 -41.11
C ALA A 98 20.60 15.33 -41.59
N PRO A 99 21.11 15.10 -42.82
CA PRO A 99 22.36 15.68 -43.34
C PRO A 99 22.19 17.07 -43.98
N ARG A 100 23.35 17.71 -44.17
CA ARG A 100 23.63 19.00 -44.83
C ARG A 100 22.90 19.20 -46.17
N SER A 101 22.52 20.44 -46.44
CA SER A 101 22.63 21.08 -47.75
C SER A 101 23.28 22.44 -47.52
#